data_AF-A0A929JBV0-F1
#
_entry.id   AF-A0A929JBV0-F1
#
_cell.length_a   1.000
_cell.length_b   1.000
_cell.length_c   1.000
_cell.angle_alpha   90.00
_cell.angle_beta   90.00
_cell.angle_gamma   90.00
#
_symmetry.space_group_name_H-M   'P 1'
#
loop_
_entity.id
_entity.type
_entity.pdbx_description
1 polymer ?
#
loop_
_entity_poly.entity_id
_entity_poly.type
_entity_poly.pdbx_seq_one_letter_code
_entity_poly.pdbx_strand_id
1 'polypeptide(L)'
;MRFSILFLLMLPIAAEADTKIFSCEYSSYSDEKGHHKNIDIKKQAIFVDEDDEIASLMVDGETYDYQLVISGDRVIFYQVTNDGSFNSITIDKNMDVVYSRNTLQDGLLAPSQYYGKCSAK
;
A
#
# COMPACT_ATOMS: atom_id res chain seq x y z
N MET A 1 -12.82 -25.83 54.41
CA MET A 1 -12.46 -24.52 53.82
C MET A 1 -12.66 -24.61 52.31
N ARG A 2 -13.66 -23.89 51.80
CA ARG A 2 -14.00 -23.80 50.38
C ARG A 2 -12.93 -22.94 49.69
N PHE A 3 -12.08 -23.52 48.86
CA PHE A 3 -11.31 -22.77 47.86
C PHE A 3 -11.94 -23.09 46.50
N SER A 4 -13.01 -22.37 46.20
CA SER A 4 -13.67 -22.38 44.91
C SER A 4 -12.76 -21.74 43.86
N ILE A 5 -12.40 -22.54 42.85
CA ILE A 5 -12.59 -22.23 41.42
C ILE A 5 -12.50 -20.73 41.08
N LEU A 6 -11.31 -20.24 40.72
CA LEU A 6 -11.19 -19.02 39.92
C LEU A 6 -9.83 -18.94 39.19
N PHE A 7 -9.52 -19.94 38.37
CA PHE A 7 -8.31 -19.95 37.55
C PHE A 7 -8.58 -20.47 36.13
N LEU A 8 -9.69 -20.03 35.52
CA LEU A 8 -10.13 -20.57 34.22
C LEU A 8 -10.69 -19.54 33.22
N LEU A 9 -10.20 -18.29 33.21
CA LEU A 9 -10.67 -17.28 32.26
C LEU A 9 -9.57 -16.32 31.73
N MET A 10 -8.32 -16.77 31.65
CA MET A 10 -7.30 -16.09 30.84
C MET A 10 -6.89 -16.98 29.67
N LEU A 11 -7.85 -17.35 28.81
CA LEU A 11 -7.50 -17.82 27.48
C LEU A 11 -7.09 -16.59 26.67
N PRO A 12 -5.87 -16.54 26.10
CA PRO A 12 -5.52 -15.48 25.18
C PRO A 12 -6.47 -15.56 24.00
N ILE A 13 -7.26 -14.51 23.79
CA ILE A 13 -7.99 -14.33 22.54
C ILE A 13 -6.89 -14.07 21.51
N ALA A 14 -6.63 -15.06 20.67
CA ALA A 14 -5.78 -14.87 19.50
C ALA A 14 -6.49 -13.84 18.63
N ALA A 15 -6.00 -12.59 18.65
CA ALA A 15 -6.35 -11.61 17.64
C ALA A 15 -5.65 -12.04 16.36
N GLU A 16 -6.40 -12.62 15.43
CA GLU A 16 -5.94 -12.79 14.05
C GLU A 16 -6.04 -11.40 13.39
N ALA A 17 -4.92 -10.68 13.35
CA ALA A 17 -4.82 -9.48 12.52
C ALA A 17 -4.78 -9.93 11.06
N ASP A 18 -5.83 -9.61 10.29
CA ASP A 18 -5.99 -10.03 8.91
C ASP A 18 -5.23 -9.05 7.98
N THR A 19 -3.89 -9.17 7.96
CA THR A 19 -3.05 -8.34 7.09
C THR A 19 -3.19 -8.79 5.64
N LYS A 20 -3.74 -7.94 4.78
CA LYS A 20 -3.80 -8.21 3.33
C LYS A 20 -2.53 -7.73 2.64
N ILE A 21 -2.00 -8.54 1.72
CA ILE A 21 -0.79 -8.19 0.98
C ILE A 21 -1.10 -8.07 -0.51
N PHE A 22 -0.89 -6.89 -1.09
CA PHE A 22 -0.92 -6.67 -2.53
C PHE A 22 0.50 -6.72 -3.11
N SER A 23 0.76 -7.65 -4.02
CA SER A 23 1.99 -7.71 -4.80
C SER A 23 1.74 -7.15 -6.19
N CYS A 24 2.35 -6.01 -6.51
CA CYS A 24 2.10 -5.24 -7.72
C CYS A 24 3.31 -5.22 -8.66
N GLU A 25 3.05 -5.38 -9.96
CA GLU A 25 4.05 -5.38 -11.02
C GLU A 25 3.69 -4.33 -12.09
N TYR A 26 4.62 -3.41 -12.38
CA TYR A 26 4.43 -2.31 -13.31
C TYR A 26 5.17 -2.52 -14.63
N SER A 27 4.42 -2.59 -15.73
CA SER A 27 4.93 -2.92 -17.08
C SER A 27 5.17 -1.69 -17.95
N SER A 28 4.61 -0.54 -17.59
CA SER A 28 4.84 0.73 -18.26
C SER A 28 4.76 1.90 -17.28
N TYR A 29 5.27 3.05 -17.70
CA TYR A 29 5.15 4.29 -16.97
C TYR A 29 5.06 5.49 -17.90
N SER A 30 4.54 6.59 -17.40
CA SER A 30 4.51 7.88 -18.08
C SER A 30 5.21 8.93 -17.21
N ASP A 31 5.96 9.82 -17.85
CA ASP A 31 6.65 10.95 -17.22
C ASP A 31 6.56 12.20 -18.13
N GLU A 32 7.33 13.25 -17.84
CA GLU A 32 7.37 14.49 -18.64
C GLU A 32 7.83 14.30 -20.09
N LYS A 33 8.45 13.16 -20.42
CA LYS A 33 8.98 12.82 -21.74
C LYS A 33 8.03 11.93 -22.54
N GLY A 34 6.95 11.45 -21.93
CA GLY A 34 5.92 10.66 -22.59
C GLY A 34 5.73 9.30 -21.95
N HIS A 35 5.25 8.35 -22.75
CA HIS A 35 4.93 7.00 -22.30
C HIS A 35 6.06 6.02 -22.65
N HIS A 36 6.46 5.23 -21.68
CA HIS A 36 7.60 4.33 -21.75
C HIS A 36 7.20 2.91 -21.35
N LYS A 37 7.76 1.94 -22.07
CA LYS A 37 7.71 0.55 -21.61
C LYS A 37 8.71 0.38 -20.49
N ASN A 38 8.31 -0.27 -19.40
CA ASN A 38 9.21 -0.59 -18.32
C ASN A 38 9.94 -1.90 -18.65
N ILE A 39 11.21 -1.81 -19.00
CA ILE A 39 12.03 -2.98 -19.38
C ILE A 39 12.37 -3.81 -18.13
N ASP A 40 12.52 -3.14 -16.98
CA ASP A 40 12.77 -3.76 -15.69
C ASP A 40 11.50 -3.66 -14.82
N ILE A 41 10.71 -4.73 -14.79
CA ILE A 41 9.43 -4.77 -14.05
C ILE A 41 9.67 -4.32 -12.60
N LYS A 42 9.09 -3.18 -12.23
CA LYS A 42 9.13 -2.69 -10.86
C LYS A 42 8.12 -3.48 -10.04
N LYS A 43 8.58 -4.07 -8.93
CA LYS A 43 7.75 -4.85 -8.02
C LYS A 43 7.59 -4.12 -6.70
N GLN A 44 6.38 -4.10 -6.17
CA GLN A 44 6.07 -3.48 -4.90
C GLN A 44 5.14 -4.38 -4.09
N ALA A 45 5.37 -4.43 -2.79
CA ALA A 45 4.46 -5.09 -1.86
C ALA A 45 3.78 -4.02 -1.00
N ILE A 46 2.45 -4.08 -0.91
CA ILE A 46 1.64 -3.19 -0.07
C ILE A 46 1.01 -4.07 1.00
N PHE A 47 1.33 -3.78 2.25
CA PHE A 47 0.75 -4.42 3.42
C PHE A 47 -0.40 -3.53 3.90
N VAL A 48 -1.56 -4.12 4.11
CA VAL A 48 -2.76 -3.39 4.52
C VAL A 48 -3.24 -3.94 5.84
N ASP A 49 -3.28 -3.06 6.83
CA ASP A 49 -3.99 -3.28 8.08
C ASP A 49 -5.34 -2.54 7.98
N GLU A 50 -6.42 -3.30 7.80
CA GLU A 50 -7.76 -2.73 7.66
C GLU A 50 -8.30 -2.20 8.99
N ASP A 51 -7.85 -2.73 10.13
CA ASP A 51 -8.32 -2.32 11.45
C ASP A 51 -7.75 -0.95 11.83
N ASP A 52 -6.49 -0.71 11.49
CA ASP A 52 -5.79 0.55 11.78
C ASP A 52 -5.90 1.58 10.65
N GLU A 53 -6.54 1.25 9.52
CA GLU A 53 -6.63 2.08 8.30
C GLU A 53 -5.26 2.56 7.78
N ILE A 54 -4.22 1.74 7.98
CA ILE A 54 -2.85 2.03 7.58
C ILE A 54 -2.41 1.04 6.52
N ALA A 55 -1.64 1.54 5.55
CA ALA A 55 -0.92 0.71 4.61
C ALA A 55 0.56 1.03 4.61
N SER A 56 1.39 0.00 4.43
CA SER A 56 2.83 0.16 4.31
C SER A 56 3.28 -0.34 2.93
N LEU A 57 3.94 0.53 2.18
CA LEU A 57 4.55 0.20 0.90
C LEU A 57 6.00 -0.21 1.12
N MET A 58 6.38 -1.40 0.66
CA MET A 58 7.77 -1.86 0.64
C MET A 58 8.36 -1.74 -0.77
N VAL A 59 9.47 -1.00 -0.88
CA VAL A 59 10.23 -0.80 -2.11
C VAL A 59 11.70 -1.00 -1.80
N ASP A 60 12.37 -1.94 -2.48
CA ASP A 60 13.82 -2.18 -2.36
C ASP A 60 14.35 -2.33 -0.91
N GLY A 61 13.51 -2.85 -0.01
CA GLY A 61 13.84 -3.06 1.41
C GLY A 61 13.52 -1.88 2.33
N GLU A 62 13.02 -0.77 1.80
CA GLU A 62 12.53 0.37 2.57
C GLU A 62 11.01 0.34 2.67
N THR A 63 10.49 0.74 3.84
CA THR A 63 9.06 0.79 4.14
C THR A 63 8.59 2.23 4.25
N TYR A 64 7.47 2.53 3.61
CA TYR A 64 6.86 3.85 3.57
C TYR A 64 5.41 3.74 4.02
N ASP A 65 5.01 4.58 4.97
CA ASP A 65 3.64 4.60 5.46
C ASP A 65 2.73 5.40 4.54
N TYR A 66 1.58 4.83 4.24
CA TYR A 66 0.50 5.35 3.42
C TYR A 66 -0.80 5.33 4.22
N GLN A 67 -1.64 6.32 3.97
CA GLN A 67 -3.01 6.35 4.43
C GLN A 67 -3.87 5.48 3.51
N LEU A 68 -4.86 4.80 4.08
CA LEU A 68 -5.77 3.90 3.37
C LEU A 68 -7.14 4.56 3.15
N VAL A 69 -7.70 4.39 1.95
CA VAL A 69 -9.10 4.69 1.65
C VAL A 69 -9.72 3.50 0.92
N ILE A 70 -10.71 2.88 1.54
CA ILE A 70 -11.48 1.77 0.95
C ILE A 70 -12.81 2.31 0.43
N SER A 71 -13.14 1.99 -0.82
CA SER A 71 -14.42 2.35 -1.43
C SER A 71 -14.98 1.18 -2.24
N GLY A 72 -15.78 0.34 -1.57
CA GLY A 72 -16.34 -0.87 -2.16
C GLY A 72 -15.25 -1.88 -2.51
N ASP A 73 -15.12 -2.22 -3.79
CA ASP A 73 -14.14 -3.17 -4.35
C ASP A 73 -12.83 -2.49 -4.81
N ARG A 74 -12.58 -1.28 -4.33
CA ARG A 74 -11.45 -0.43 -4.74
C ARG A 74 -10.68 0.01 -3.53
N VAL A 75 -9.36 0.04 -3.66
CA VAL A 75 -8.45 0.46 -2.61
C VAL A 75 -7.55 1.57 -3.12
N ILE A 76 -7.48 2.65 -2.36
CA ILE A 76 -6.59 3.77 -2.63
C ILE A 76 -5.65 3.92 -1.44
N PHE A 77 -4.37 4.02 -1.74
CA PHE A 77 -3.32 4.36 -0.80
C PHE A 77 -2.80 5.73 -1.17
N TYR A 78 -2.53 6.60 -0.20
CA TYR A 78 -1.86 7.86 -0.49
C TYR A 78 -0.88 8.28 0.60
N GLN A 79 0.12 9.06 0.21
CA GLN A 79 1.13 9.63 1.09
C GLN A 79 1.37 11.08 0.68
N VAL A 80 1.38 11.97 1.67
CA VAL A 80 1.93 13.32 1.54
C VAL A 80 3.21 13.36 2.35
N THR A 81 4.34 13.61 1.70
CA THR A 81 5.65 13.73 2.36
C THR A 81 5.85 15.15 2.90
N ASN A 82 6.81 15.31 3.82
CA ASN A 82 7.09 16.60 4.46
C ASN A 82 7.55 17.70 3.47
N ASP A 83 8.10 17.31 2.32
CA ASP A 83 8.48 18.24 1.23
C ASP A 83 7.30 18.65 0.34
N GLY A 84 6.09 18.12 0.60
CA GLY A 84 4.87 18.40 -0.16
C GLY A 84 4.65 17.49 -1.37
N SER A 85 5.50 16.47 -1.58
CA SER A 85 5.23 15.47 -2.61
C SER A 85 3.98 14.66 -2.30
N PHE A 86 3.20 14.33 -3.34
CA PHE A 86 1.98 13.53 -3.22
C PHE A 86 2.09 12.26 -4.05
N ASN A 87 1.96 11.13 -3.38
CA ASN A 87 2.02 9.81 -3.97
C ASN A 87 0.70 9.09 -3.74
N SER A 88 0.16 8.41 -4.75
CA SER A 88 -1.03 7.59 -4.59
C SER A 88 -0.95 6.30 -5.39
N ILE A 89 -1.46 5.22 -4.82
CA ILE A 89 -1.61 3.92 -5.47
C ILE A 89 -3.10 3.61 -5.48
N THR A 90 -3.68 3.37 -6.65
CA THR A 90 -5.08 2.98 -6.77
C THR A 90 -5.16 1.59 -7.40
N ILE A 91 -5.85 0.67 -6.74
CA ILE A 91 -6.14 -0.67 -7.22
C ILE A 91 -7.63 -0.78 -7.50
N ASP A 92 -7.98 -1.14 -8.74
CA ASP A 92 -9.37 -1.39 -9.12
C ASP A 92 -9.77 -2.85 -8.84
N LYS A 93 -11.05 -3.15 -9.04
CA LYS A 93 -11.63 -4.49 -8.84
C LYS A 93 -11.06 -5.59 -9.74
N ASN A 94 -10.41 -5.22 -10.85
CA ASN A 94 -9.77 -6.14 -11.79
C ASN A 94 -8.27 -6.28 -11.50
N MET A 95 -7.83 -5.76 -10.36
CA MET A 95 -6.44 -5.67 -9.92
C MET A 95 -5.56 -4.86 -10.89
N ASP A 96 -6.15 -3.98 -11.70
CA ASP A 96 -5.40 -2.93 -12.39
C ASP A 96 -4.91 -1.92 -11.38
N VAL A 97 -3.64 -1.56 -11.47
CA VAL A 97 -3.01 -0.62 -10.54
C VAL A 97 -2.38 0.54 -11.26
N VAL A 98 -2.57 1.72 -10.69
CA VAL A 98 -1.86 2.94 -11.05
C VAL A 98 -1.13 3.46 -9.81
N TYR A 99 0.19 3.60 -9.92
CA TYR A 99 1.00 4.29 -8.92
C TYR A 99 1.38 5.67 -9.47
N SER A 100 0.73 6.71 -8.96
CA SER A 100 0.96 8.11 -9.32
C SER A 100 1.91 8.75 -8.32
N ARG A 101 2.94 9.43 -8.82
CA ARG A 101 3.92 10.18 -8.03
C ARG A 101 3.95 11.61 -8.52
N ASN A 102 3.74 12.55 -7.62
CA ASN A 102 3.93 13.97 -7.85
C ASN A 102 5.05 14.41 -6.90
N THR A 103 6.29 14.20 -7.34
CA THR A 103 7.47 14.47 -6.51
C THR A 103 7.92 15.91 -6.69
N LEU A 104 8.27 16.59 -5.61
CA LEU A 104 8.92 17.90 -5.64
C LEU A 104 10.43 17.71 -5.44
N GLN A 105 11.22 17.97 -6.48
CA GLN A 105 12.67 17.91 -6.43
C GLN A 105 13.23 19.31 -6.65
N ASP A 106 13.93 19.87 -5.66
CA ASP A 106 14.44 21.25 -5.68
C ASP A 106 13.35 22.30 -6.00
N GLY A 107 12.12 22.04 -5.55
CA GLY A 107 10.94 22.88 -5.80
C GLY A 107 10.33 22.72 -7.20
N LEU A 108 10.87 21.86 -8.06
CA LEU A 108 10.33 21.53 -9.37
C LEU A 108 9.49 20.26 -9.30
N LEU A 109 8.37 20.25 -10.02
CA LEU A 109 7.51 19.08 -10.13
C LEU A 109 8.13 18.06 -11.09
N ALA A 110 8.37 16.84 -10.58
CA ALA A 110 8.80 15.68 -11.33
C ALA A 110 7.72 14.57 -11.23
N PRO A 111 6.69 14.62 -12.11
CA PRO A 111 5.59 13.68 -12.04
C PRO A 111 5.93 12.37 -12.76
N SER A 112 5.45 11.25 -12.21
CA SER A 112 5.48 9.96 -12.91
C SER A 112 4.23 9.14 -12.58
N GLN A 113 3.79 8.32 -13.51
CA GLN A 113 2.66 7.42 -13.32
C GLN A 113 3.01 6.03 -13.84
N TYR A 114 2.98 5.03 -12.97
CA TYR A 114 3.28 3.64 -13.31
C TYR A 114 1.98 2.86 -13.44
N TYR A 115 1.88 2.02 -14.48
CA TYR A 115 0.71 1.21 -14.79
C TYR A 115 1.06 -0.28 -14.70
N GLY A 116 0.16 -1.05 -14.09
CA GLY A 116 0.47 -2.44 -13.79
C GLY A 116 -0.73 -3.28 -13.37
N LYS A 117 -0.40 -4.45 -12.83
CA LYS A 117 -1.35 -5.38 -12.22
C LYS A 117 -0.89 -5.76 -10.81
N CYS A 118 -1.84 -5.97 -9.91
CA CYS A 118 -1.58 -6.52 -8.59
C CYS A 118 -2.14 -7.95 -8.45
N SER A 119 -1.68 -8.63 -7.41
CA SER A 119 -2.25 -9.88 -6.90
C SER A 119 -2.37 -9.77 -5.39
N ALA A 120 -3.46 -10.26 -4.82
CA ALA A 120 -3.67 -10.32 -3.38
C ALA A 120 -3.22 -11.70 -2.84
N LYS A 121 -2.58 -11.71 -1.68
CA LYS A 121 -2.23 -12.91 -0.91
C LYS A 121 -2.75 -12.80 0.50
#